data_AF-A0A8S3HZB1-F1
#
_entry.id   AF-A0A8S3HZB1-F1
#
_cell.length_a   1.000
_cell.length_b   1.000
_cell.length_c   1.000
_cell.angle_alpha   90.00
_cell.angle_beta   90.00
_cell.angle_gamma   90.00
#
_symmetry.space_group_name_H-M   'P 1'
#
loop_
_entity.id
_entity.type
_entity.pdbx_description
1 polymer ?
#
loop_
_entity_poly.entity_id
_entity_poly.type
_entity_poly.pdbx_seq_one_letter_code
_entity_poly.pdbx_strand_id
1 'polypeptide(L)'
;MINRSLSDQQSTEITNSEFRIHRCSYSYIYILAPLRCVEVRKCHNVTIVLGAVETTLKVTDCENVSISAVCRRLLISQCRSSSFYIHTPTRPLIQLNCASLLFAPYNA
;
A
#
# COMPACT_ATOMS: atom_id res chain seq x y z
N MET A 1 1.72 38.78 3.14
CA MET A 1 2.20 38.08 1.93
C MET A 1 3.58 37.51 2.25
N ILE A 2 3.64 36.24 2.67
CA ILE A 2 4.90 35.56 3.00
C ILE A 2 4.85 34.19 2.31
N ASN A 3 5.86 33.96 1.47
CA ASN A 3 6.24 32.80 0.65
C ASN A 3 5.44 31.49 0.78
N ARG A 4 4.77 31.09 -0.32
CA ARG A 4 4.15 29.76 -0.53
C ARG A 4 4.83 28.88 -1.59
N SER A 5 5.96 29.28 -2.19
CA SER A 5 6.39 28.70 -3.48
C SER A 5 7.48 27.61 -3.44
N LEU A 6 7.94 27.13 -2.27
CA LEU A 6 9.08 26.19 -2.22
C LEU A 6 8.78 24.81 -1.60
N SER A 7 7.64 24.59 -0.94
CA SER A 7 7.23 23.26 -0.45
C SER A 7 6.39 22.47 -1.47
N ASP A 8 5.77 23.15 -2.43
CA ASP A 8 4.77 22.52 -3.31
C ASP A 8 5.39 21.70 -4.46
N GLN A 9 6.66 21.93 -4.81
CA GLN A 9 7.27 21.29 -5.99
C GLN A 9 7.68 19.82 -5.76
N GLN A 10 8.02 19.43 -4.53
CA GLN A 10 8.30 18.02 -4.21
C GLN A 10 7.00 17.20 -4.05
N SER A 11 5.94 17.81 -3.55
CA SER A 11 4.62 17.17 -3.37
C SER A 11 3.89 16.89 -4.69
N THR A 12 4.17 17.67 -5.74
CA THR A 12 3.55 17.45 -7.06
C THR A 12 4.06 16.20 -7.78
N GLU A 13 5.30 15.75 -7.53
CA GLU A 13 5.87 14.56 -8.18
C GLU A 13 5.28 13.24 -7.66
N ILE A 14 4.81 13.23 -6.41
CA ILE A 14 4.30 12.05 -5.71
C ILE A 14 2.79 11.88 -5.97
N THR A 15 2.10 12.95 -6.38
CA THR A 15 0.66 12.93 -6.60
C THR A 15 0.35 12.19 -7.91
N ASN A 16 -0.48 11.14 -7.82
CA ASN A 16 -0.89 10.32 -8.97
C ASN A 16 0.26 9.60 -9.71
N SER A 17 1.33 9.26 -8.99
CA SER A 17 2.42 8.44 -9.50
C SER A 17 2.28 6.96 -9.10
N GLU A 18 3.06 6.10 -9.75
CA GLU A 18 3.14 4.67 -9.44
C GLU A 18 4.24 4.42 -8.41
N PHE A 19 3.90 3.78 -7.29
CA PHE A 19 4.87 3.45 -6.24
C PHE A 19 5.20 1.97 -6.22
N ARG A 20 6.49 1.64 -6.08
CA ARG A 20 6.97 0.28 -5.90
C ARG A 20 7.75 0.17 -4.61
N ILE A 21 7.19 -0.53 -3.64
CA ILE A 21 7.84 -0.88 -2.39
C ILE A 21 8.40 -2.29 -2.58
N HIS A 22 9.72 -2.42 -2.60
CA HIS A 22 10.37 -3.66 -3.00
C HIS A 22 11.54 -4.01 -2.08
N ARG A 23 11.59 -5.25 -1.59
CA ARG A 23 12.67 -5.77 -0.71
C ARG A 23 12.87 -4.93 0.56
N CYS A 24 11.78 -4.50 1.17
CA CYS A 24 11.82 -3.80 2.45
C CYS A 24 11.68 -4.79 3.61
N SER A 25 12.40 -4.54 4.70
CA SER A 25 12.48 -5.45 5.83
C SER A 25 12.53 -4.65 7.13
N TYR A 26 11.83 -5.10 8.18
CA TYR A 26 11.88 -4.49 9.52
C TYR A 26 11.69 -2.97 9.49
N SER A 27 10.68 -2.51 8.76
CA SER A 27 10.51 -1.09 8.45
C SER A 27 9.07 -0.63 8.62
N TYR A 28 8.90 0.67 8.81
CA TYR A 28 7.63 1.37 8.79
C TYR A 28 7.64 2.35 7.62
N ILE A 29 6.69 2.21 6.71
CA ILE A 29 6.62 3.00 5.47
C ILE A 29 5.29 3.75 5.43
N TYR A 30 5.37 5.07 5.33
CA TYR A 30 4.22 5.96 5.27
C TYR A 30 4.25 6.75 3.96
N ILE A 31 3.23 6.59 3.13
CA ILE A 31 3.07 7.36 1.89
C ILE A 31 1.66 7.93 1.90
N LEU A 32 1.51 9.13 2.48
CA LEU A 32 0.20 9.73 2.81
C LEU A 32 -0.33 10.67 1.72
N ALA A 33 0.14 10.55 0.48
CA ALA A 33 -0.33 11.29 -0.68
C ALA A 33 -1.30 10.45 -1.53
N PRO A 34 -2.14 11.05 -2.39
CA PRO A 34 -2.90 10.32 -3.39
C PRO A 34 -1.98 9.62 -4.41
N LEU A 35 -2.16 8.32 -4.60
CA LEU A 35 -1.32 7.46 -5.45
C LEU A 35 -2.12 6.90 -6.62
N ARG A 36 -1.51 6.71 -7.79
CA ARG A 36 -2.20 6.07 -8.92
C ARG A 36 -2.34 4.57 -8.70
N CYS A 37 -1.22 3.92 -8.44
CA CYS A 37 -1.05 2.48 -8.36
C CYS A 37 0.11 2.17 -7.40
N VAL A 38 0.00 1.07 -6.65
CA VAL A 38 1.05 0.65 -5.71
C VAL A 38 1.32 -0.84 -5.87
N GLU A 39 2.60 -1.19 -6.00
CA GLU A 39 3.07 -2.57 -5.95
C GLU A 39 3.98 -2.76 -4.72
N VAL A 40 3.62 -3.70 -3.85
CA VAL A 40 4.41 -4.15 -2.70
C VAL A 40 4.95 -5.54 -3.00
N ARG A 41 6.27 -5.71 -3.00
CA ARG A 41 6.92 -6.98 -3.35
C ARG A 41 8.08 -7.34 -2.43
N LYS A 42 8.23 -8.63 -2.13
CA LYS A 42 9.42 -9.17 -1.43
C LYS A 42 9.64 -8.48 -0.08
N CYS A 43 8.57 -8.08 0.60
CA CYS A 43 8.66 -7.36 1.87
C CYS A 43 8.40 -8.30 3.04
N HIS A 44 9.16 -8.16 4.13
CA HIS A 44 8.96 -8.99 5.32
C HIS A 44 9.10 -8.21 6.64
N ASN A 45 8.21 -8.45 7.59
CA ASN A 45 8.17 -7.70 8.86
C ASN A 45 8.06 -6.18 8.62
N VAL A 46 7.13 -5.75 7.76
CA VAL A 46 6.96 -4.33 7.39
C VAL A 46 5.53 -3.87 7.69
N THR A 47 5.41 -2.65 8.22
CA THR A 47 4.13 -1.94 8.31
C THR A 47 4.07 -0.86 7.24
N ILE A 48 3.01 -0.83 6.45
CA ILE A 48 2.83 0.10 5.35
C ILE A 48 1.49 0.83 5.53
N VAL A 49 1.53 2.16 5.57
CA VAL A 49 0.34 3.01 5.54
C VAL A 49 0.36 3.83 4.26
N LEU A 50 -0.70 3.70 3.47
CA LEU A 50 -0.84 4.38 2.19
C LEU A 50 -2.03 5.35 2.23
N GLY A 51 -1.87 6.48 1.57
CA GLY A 51 -2.97 7.34 1.14
C GLY A 51 -3.84 6.63 0.11
N ALA A 52 -4.82 7.35 -0.43
CA ALA A 52 -5.77 6.78 -1.38
C ALA A 52 -5.06 6.31 -2.67
N VAL A 53 -5.25 5.04 -3.03
CA VAL A 53 -4.75 4.43 -4.27
C VAL A 53 -5.89 4.39 -5.30
N GLU A 54 -5.77 5.18 -6.36
CA GLU A 54 -6.82 5.37 -7.36
C GLU A 54 -7.23 4.07 -8.07
N THR A 55 -6.26 3.21 -8.36
CA THR A 55 -6.47 2.01 -9.18
C THR A 55 -6.28 0.71 -8.41
N THR A 56 -5.05 0.23 -8.29
CA THR A 56 -4.75 -1.11 -7.79
C THR A 56 -3.65 -1.04 -6.75
N LEU A 57 -3.88 -1.73 -5.63
CA LEU A 57 -2.85 -2.13 -4.69
C LEU A 57 -2.54 -3.61 -4.94
N LYS A 58 -1.32 -3.91 -5.36
CA LYS A 58 -0.86 -5.28 -5.59
C LYS A 58 0.21 -5.65 -4.57
N VAL A 59 0.01 -6.77 -3.89
CA VAL A 59 0.91 -7.29 -2.85
C VAL A 59 1.34 -8.68 -3.26
N THR A 60 2.65 -8.90 -3.37
CA THR A 60 3.20 -10.14 -3.93
C THR A 60 4.44 -10.58 -3.17
N ASP A 61 4.54 -11.87 -2.81
CA ASP A 61 5.75 -12.42 -2.19
C ASP A 61 6.10 -11.66 -0.90
N CYS A 62 5.16 -11.58 0.05
CA CYS A 62 5.31 -10.82 1.29
C CYS A 62 4.96 -11.66 2.52
N GLU A 63 5.67 -11.44 3.63
CA GLU A 63 5.48 -12.23 4.86
C GLU A 63 5.45 -11.33 6.10
N ASN A 64 4.50 -11.57 7.00
CA ASN A 64 4.33 -10.77 8.21
C ASN A 64 4.29 -9.26 7.92
N VAL A 65 3.48 -8.86 6.91
CA VAL A 65 3.26 -7.45 6.58
C VAL A 65 1.91 -6.98 7.11
N SER A 66 1.87 -5.72 7.56
CA SER A 66 0.64 -5.03 7.96
C SER A 66 0.42 -3.86 7.01
N ILE A 67 -0.69 -3.84 6.27
CA ILE A 67 -0.98 -2.81 5.27
C ILE A 67 -2.32 -2.14 5.58
N SER A 68 -2.31 -0.82 5.79
CA SER A 68 -3.52 0.02 5.86
C SER A 68 -3.60 0.93 4.65
N ALA A 69 -4.67 0.79 3.86
CA ALA A 69 -4.82 1.54 2.62
C ALA A 69 -6.28 1.61 2.13
N VAL A 70 -6.58 2.64 1.34
CA VAL A 70 -7.79 2.73 0.52
C VAL A 70 -7.40 2.46 -0.93
N CYS A 71 -8.10 1.54 -1.62
CA CYS A 71 -7.80 1.23 -3.01
C CYS A 71 -9.03 0.80 -3.81
N ARG A 72 -9.08 1.10 -5.11
CA ARG A 72 -10.18 0.60 -5.95
C ARG A 72 -10.15 -0.92 -6.15
N ARG A 73 -8.97 -1.53 -6.28
CA ARG A 73 -8.76 -2.99 -6.37
C ARG A 73 -7.60 -3.43 -5.50
N LEU A 74 -7.76 -4.57 -4.83
CA LEU A 74 -6.72 -5.26 -4.06
C LEU A 74 -6.38 -6.60 -4.72
N LEU A 75 -5.10 -6.81 -5.04
CA LEU A 75 -4.57 -8.06 -5.58
C LEU A 75 -3.50 -8.61 -4.65
N ILE A 76 -3.64 -9.85 -4.18
CA ILE A 76 -2.69 -10.48 -3.26
C ILE A 76 -2.24 -11.82 -3.83
N SER A 77 -0.94 -12.10 -3.84
CA SER A 77 -0.39 -13.38 -4.25
C SER A 77 0.85 -13.74 -3.44
N GLN A 78 1.08 -15.03 -3.16
CA GLN A 78 2.29 -15.50 -2.45
C GLN A 78 2.52 -14.75 -1.11
N CYS A 79 1.46 -14.50 -0.33
CA CYS A 79 1.55 -13.75 0.92
C CYS A 79 1.24 -14.62 2.14
N ARG A 80 1.98 -14.45 3.24
CA ARG A 80 1.82 -15.25 4.46
C ARG A 80 1.75 -14.41 5.73
N SER A 81 0.94 -14.84 6.70
CA SER A 81 0.88 -14.27 8.06
C SER A 81 0.70 -12.74 8.06
N SER A 82 -0.10 -12.20 7.15
CA SER A 82 -0.17 -10.76 6.86
C SER A 82 -1.56 -10.19 7.14
N SER A 83 -1.59 -8.93 7.56
CA SER A 83 -2.82 -8.22 7.92
C SER A 83 -3.10 -7.08 6.94
N PHE A 84 -4.34 -7.01 6.46
CA PHE A 84 -4.80 -6.04 5.48
C PHE A 84 -5.99 -5.26 6.04
N TYR A 85 -5.76 -3.99 6.38
CA TYR A 85 -6.77 -3.03 6.83
C TYR A 85 -7.20 -2.18 5.64
N ILE A 86 -8.16 -2.68 4.86
CA ILE A 86 -8.41 -2.16 3.51
C ILE A 86 -9.85 -1.69 3.35
N HIS A 87 -10.01 -0.51 2.75
CA HIS A 87 -11.26 -0.12 2.12
C HIS A 87 -11.13 -0.32 0.62
N THR A 88 -11.99 -1.17 0.06
CA THR A 88 -12.08 -1.34 -1.39
C THR A 88 -13.54 -1.51 -1.81
N PRO A 89 -14.01 -0.79 -2.83
CA PRO A 89 -15.38 -0.94 -3.35
C PRO A 89 -15.54 -2.19 -4.21
N THR A 90 -14.45 -2.90 -4.53
CA THR A 90 -14.47 -4.14 -5.31
C THR A 90 -14.09 -5.34 -4.45
N ARG A 91 -14.38 -6.56 -4.92
CA ARG A 91 -13.98 -7.77 -4.19
C ARG A 91 -12.46 -7.94 -4.28
N PRO A 92 -11.73 -8.05 -3.14
CA PRO A 92 -10.32 -8.40 -3.15
C PRO A 92 -10.07 -9.71 -3.89
N LEU A 93 -8.99 -9.77 -4.68
CA LEU A 93 -8.58 -10.99 -5.36
C LEU A 93 -7.35 -11.58 -4.67
N ILE A 94 -7.54 -12.75 -4.07
CA ILE A 94 -6.49 -13.54 -3.44
C ILE A 94 -6.12 -14.66 -4.41
N GLN A 95 -4.87 -14.65 -4.87
CA GLN A 95 -4.33 -15.62 -5.81
C GLN A 95 -3.52 -16.70 -5.06
N LEU A 96 -2.78 -17.50 -5.83
CA LEU A 96 -2.05 -18.68 -5.38
C LEU A 96 -1.10 -18.40 -4.20
N ASN A 97 -0.89 -19.43 -3.38
CA ASN A 97 0.11 -19.49 -2.31
C ASN A 97 -0.07 -18.44 -1.20
N CYS A 98 -1.32 -18.12 -0.84
CA CYS A 98 -1.63 -17.27 0.31
C CYS A 98 -2.02 -18.12 1.55
N ALA A 99 -1.53 -17.75 2.74
CA ALA A 99 -1.86 -18.42 3.99
C ALA A 99 -1.90 -17.45 5.17
N SER A 100 -2.80 -17.67 6.14
CA SER A 100 -2.90 -16.85 7.36
C SER A 100 -3.04 -15.35 7.07
N LEU A 101 -3.98 -14.99 6.19
CA LEU A 101 -4.27 -13.60 5.87
C LEU A 101 -5.43 -13.08 6.74
N LEU A 102 -5.22 -11.95 7.40
CA LEU A 102 -6.24 -11.25 8.15
C LEU A 102 -6.75 -10.05 7.36
N PHE A 103 -8.06 -9.89 7.28
CA PHE A 103 -8.70 -8.74 6.66
C PHE A 103 -9.54 -8.01 7.71
N ALA A 104 -9.40 -6.70 7.75
CA ALA A 104 -10.15 -5.82 8.64
C ALA A 104 -10.57 -4.55 7.89
N PRO A 105 -11.62 -3.84 8.37
CA PRO A 105 -11.95 -2.52 7.86
C PRO A 105 -10.74 -1.59 7.92
N TYR A 106 -10.66 -0.67 6.96
CA TYR A 106 -9.65 0.39 6.98
C TYR A 106 -9.71 1.17 8.30
N ASN A 107 -8.56 1.27 8.95
CA ASN A 107 -8.30 2.12 10.09
C ASN A 107 -7.05 2.97 9.80
N ALA A 108 -7.21 4.27 9.85
CA ALA A 108 -6.10 5.21 9.80
C ALA A 108 -6.31 6.28 10.87
#